data_AF-A0A0K2B6H1-F1
#
_entry.id   AF-A0A0K2B6H1-F1
#
_cell.length_a   1.000
_cell.length_b   1.000
_cell.length_c   1.000
_cell.angle_alpha   90.00
_cell.angle_beta   90.00
_cell.angle_gamma   90.00
#
_symmetry.space_group_name_H-M   'P 1'
#
loop_
_entity.id
_entity.type
_entity.pdbx_description
1 polymer ?
#
loop_
_entity_poly.entity_id
_entity_poly.type
_entity_poly.pdbx_seq_one_letter_code
_entity_poly.pdbx_strand_id
1 'polypeptide(L)' 'MNEEPTPVMLVATCRTSGCSIEGLSITAPYYPNATEPTYRAVCGECMQTITDLSPIPDDDEGNE' A
#
# COMPACT_ATOMS: atom_id res chain seq x y z
N MET A 1 -19.96 -17.75 -8.92
CA MET A 1 -20.12 -16.31 -8.70
C MET A 1 -18.77 -15.66 -8.99
N ASN A 2 -18.71 -14.53 -9.71
CA ASN A 2 -17.50 -13.70 -9.73
C ASN A 2 -17.61 -12.80 -8.50
N GLU A 3 -16.94 -13.18 -7.42
CA GLU A 3 -16.77 -12.30 -6.26
C GLU A 3 -15.79 -11.22 -6.70
N GLU A 4 -16.28 -9.98 -6.87
CA GLU A 4 -15.41 -8.84 -7.13
C GLU A 4 -14.41 -8.71 -5.97
N PRO A 5 -13.12 -8.47 -6.23
CA PRO A 5 -12.12 -8.43 -5.18
C PRO A 5 -12.44 -7.31 -4.18
N THR A 6 -12.47 -7.65 -2.89
CA THR A 6 -12.68 -6.67 -1.83
C THR A 6 -11.41 -5.84 -1.63
N PRO A 7 -11.52 -4.49 -1.62
CA PRO A 7 -10.35 -3.65 -1.36
C PRO A 7 -9.95 -3.73 0.12
N VAL A 8 -8.64 -3.68 0.38
CA VAL A 8 -8.07 -3.62 1.73
C VAL A 8 -7.33 -2.30 1.90
N MET A 9 -7.52 -1.63 3.04
CA MET A 9 -6.80 -0.41 3.37
C MET A 9 -5.35 -0.76 3.74
N LEU A 10 -4.41 -0.28 2.93
CA LEU A 10 -2.98 -0.50 3.14
C LEU A 10 -2.23 0.83 3.07
N VAL A 11 -1.02 0.83 3.64
CA VAL A 11 -0.05 1.91 3.62
C VAL A 11 1.04 1.56 2.60
N ALA A 12 1.19 2.39 1.57
CA ALA A 12 2.27 2.30 0.60
C ALA A 12 3.29 3.41 0.86
N THR A 13 4.56 3.03 1.06
CA THR A 13 5.65 3.99 1.28
C THR A 13 6.56 4.05 0.06
N CYS A 14 6.76 5.25 -0.48
CA CYS A 14 7.76 5.49 -1.52
C CYS A 14 9.18 5.29 -0.95
N ARG A 15 9.94 4.29 -1.44
CA ARG A 15 11.32 4.04 -1.00
C ARG A 15 12.36 4.25 -2.12
N THR A 16 12.01 5.03 -3.13
CA THR A 16 12.89 5.32 -4.26
C THR A 16 13.99 6.29 -3.84
N SER A 17 15.24 5.82 -3.83
CA SER A 17 16.38 6.66 -3.44
C SER A 17 16.54 7.87 -4.37
N GLY A 18 16.64 9.06 -3.80
CA GLY A 18 16.78 10.31 -4.56
C GLY A 18 15.46 10.87 -5.11
N CYS A 19 14.32 10.29 -4.70
CA CYS A 19 13.00 10.80 -5.02
C CYS A 19 12.58 11.90 -4.03
N SER A 20 11.95 12.98 -4.51
CA SER A 20 11.48 14.06 -3.64
C SER A 20 10.45 13.61 -2.59
N ILE A 21 9.73 12.52 -2.87
CA ILE A 21 8.74 11.92 -1.98
C ILE A 21 9.22 10.59 -1.37
N GLU A 22 10.53 10.35 -1.35
CA GLU A 22 11.11 9.24 -0.60
C GLU A 22 10.72 9.34 0.88
N GLY A 23 10.24 8.23 1.46
CA GLY A 23 9.70 8.15 2.81
C GLY A 23 8.22 8.54 2.95
N LEU A 24 7.61 9.14 1.92
CA LEU A 24 6.19 9.50 1.97
C LEU A 24 5.32 8.24 1.95
N SER A 25 4.40 8.15 2.92
CA SER A 25 3.48 7.03 3.08
C SER A 25 2.05 7.46 2.74
N ILE A 26 1.35 6.64 1.96
CA ILE A 26 -0.01 6.90 1.48
C ILE A 26 -0.90 5.75 1.92
N THR A 27 -2.00 6.08 2.61
CA THR A 27 -3.02 5.13 3.02
C THR A 27 -4.17 5.18 2.02
N ALA A 28 -4.47 4.06 1.37
CA ALA A 28 -5.51 3.96 0.35
C ALA A 28 -6.11 2.55 0.27
N PRO A 29 -7.30 2.38 -0.34
CA PRO A 29 -7.83 1.06 -0.66
C PRO A 29 -7.07 0.43 -1.82
N TYR A 30 -6.53 -0.76 -1.61
CA TYR A 30 -5.84 -1.56 -2.64
C TYR A 30 -6.61 -2.83 -2.95
N TYR A 31 -6.72 -3.12 -4.25
CA TYR A 31 -7.37 -4.34 -4.72
C TYR A 31 -6.33 -5.46 -4.88
N PRO A 32 -6.64 -6.69 -4.44
CA PRO A 32 -5.77 -7.83 -4.67
C PRO A 32 -5.67 -8.14 -6.16
N ASN A 33 -4.44 -8.34 -6.64
CA ASN A 33 -4.12 -8.75 -7.99
C ASN A 33 -4.11 -10.28 -8.08
N ALA A 34 -4.42 -10.80 -9.28
CA ALA A 34 -4.37 -12.24 -9.56
C ALA A 34 -2.93 -12.80 -9.56
N THR A 35 -1.91 -11.94 -9.66
CA THR A 35 -0.49 -12.34 -9.72
C THR A 35 0.30 -11.68 -8.61
N GLU A 36 1.20 -12.46 -8.00
CA GLU A 36 2.10 -11.95 -6.96
C GLU A 36 3.04 -10.86 -7.50
N PRO A 37 3.30 -9.80 -6.72
CA PRO A 37 2.73 -9.51 -5.39
C PRO A 37 1.24 -9.10 -5.46
N THR A 38 0.47 -9.60 -4.48
CA THR A 38 -0.99 -9.42 -4.37
C THR A 38 -1.39 -7.96 -4.38
N TYR A 39 -0.67 -7.11 -3.63
CA TYR A 39 -0.93 -5.68 -3.60
C TYR A 39 0.25 -4.92 -4.20
N ARG A 40 -0.06 -3.88 -4.99
CA ARG A 40 0.93 -3.04 -5.66
C ARG A 40 0.46 -1.60 -5.63
N ALA A 41 1.40 -0.69 -5.42
CA ALA A 41 1.19 0.73 -5.63
C ALA A 41 2.26 1.27 -6.58
N VAL A 42 2.07 2.51 -7.02
CA VAL A 42 3.08 3.24 -7.77
C VAL A 42 3.35 4.54 -7.02
N CYS A 43 4.63 4.82 -6.78
CA CYS A 43 5.06 6.10 -6.25
C CYS A 43 4.80 7.18 -7.31
N GLY A 44 3.86 8.10 -7.06
CA GLY A 44 3.32 9.00 -8.08
C GLY A 44 4.36 9.82 -8.84
N GLU A 45 5.34 10.39 -8.14
CA GLU A 45 6.36 11.26 -8.76
C GLU A 45 7.47 10.47 -9.46
N CYS A 46 7.88 9.34 -8.87
CA CYS A 46 9.08 8.61 -9.32
C CYS A 46 8.74 7.35 -10.10
N MET A 47 7.45 7.08 -10.30
CA MET A 47 6.88 5.97 -11.07
C MET A 47 7.43 4.59 -10.69
N GLN A 48 7.98 4.45 -9.49
CA GLN A 48 8.49 3.17 -8.99
C GLN A 48 7.35 2.36 -8.41
N THR A 49 7.36 1.06 -8.70
CA THR A 49 6.39 0.13 -8.13
C THR A 49 6.74 -0.14 -6.66
N ILE A 50 5.73 -0.04 -5.80
CA ILE A 50 5.80 -0.39 -4.38
C ILE A 50 5.07 -1.71 -4.23
N THR A 51 5.77 -2.72 -3.73
CA THR A 51 5.22 -4.07 -3.49
C THR A 51 5.19 -4.42 -2.00
N ASP A 52 5.91 -3.65 -1.18
CA ASP A 52 5.97 -3.75 0.28
C ASP A 52 4.92 -2.84 0.91
N LEU A 53 3.64 -3.19 0.75
CA LEU A 53 2.54 -2.46 1.37
C LEU A 53 2.28 -3.05 2.75
N SER A 54 2.14 -2.19 3.75
CA SER A 54 1.82 -2.60 5.13
C SER A 54 0.33 -2.43 5.41
N PRO A 55 -0.28 -3.25 6.28
CA PRO A 55 -1.61 -2.95 6.80
C PRO A 55 -1.61 -1.59 7.51
N ILE A 56 -2.77 -0.94 7.57
CA ILE A 56 -2.94 0.17 8.50
C ILE A 56 -2.65 -0.34 9.91
N PRO A 57 -1.85 0.37 10.73
CA PRO A 57 -1.75 0.01 12.12
C PRO A 57 -3.15 0.08 12.71
N ASP A 58 -3.67 -1.05 13.19
CA ASP A 58 -4.80 -1.03 14.10
C ASP A 58 -4.36 -0.18 15.28
N ASP A 59 -4.94 1.00 15.41
CA ASP A 59 -4.91 1.79 16.63
C ASP A 59 -5.75 1.02 17.67
N ASP A 60 -5.33 -0.20 18.00
CA ASP A 60 -5.66 -0.85 19.26
C ASP A 60 -4.82 -0.09 20.30
N GLU A 61 -5.23 1.16 20.55
CA GLU A 61 -4.97 1.80 21.83
C GLU A 61 -5.47 0.80 22.87
N GLY A 62 -4.52 0.05 23.43
CA GLY A 62 -4.69 -0.69 24.65
C GLY A 62 -5.13 0.29 25.73
N ASN A 63 -6.43 0.52 25.83
CA ASN A 63 -7.05 1.17 26.97
C ASN A 63 -7.30 0.07 28.02
N GLU A 64 -6.20 -0.32 28.67
CA GLU A 64 -6.21 -1.09 29.92
C GLU A 64 -6.89 -0.34 31.07
#